data_AF-A0A3B9JPT6-F1
#
_entry.id   AF-A0A3B9JPT6-F1
#
_cell.length_a   1.000
_cell.length_b   1.000
_cell.length_c   1.000
_cell.angle_alpha   90.00
_cell.angle_beta   90.00
_cell.angle_gamma   90.00
#
_symmetry.space_group_name_H-M   'P 1'
#
loop_
_entity.id
_entity.type
_entity.pdbx_description
1 polymer ?
#
loop_
_entity_poly.entity_id
_entity_poly.type
_entity_poly.pdbx_seq_one_letter_code
_entity_poly.pdbx_strand_id
1 'polypeptide(L)' 'HQSSLSVGQQSKIKMGGLLALQEILSHSNAKGISNIIELVTLTKQTYGSFKKIPFSQLMPKISKFKFRDRS' A
#
# COMPACT_ATOMS: atom_id res chain seq x y z
N HIS A 1 15.94 -3.08 -22.47
CA HIS A 1 16.47 -2.52 -21.21
C HIS A 1 15.53 -2.88 -20.06
N GLN A 2 15.87 -3.90 -19.27
CA GLN A 2 15.20 -4.14 -17.99
C GLN A 2 15.89 -3.25 -16.95
N SER A 3 15.37 -2.04 -16.74
CA SER A 3 15.86 -1.20 -15.63
C SER A 3 15.36 -1.81 -14.33
N SER A 4 16.21 -2.59 -13.65
CA SER A 4 15.92 -3.08 -12.31
C SER A 4 15.75 -1.88 -11.37
N LEU A 5 14.63 -1.84 -10.65
CA LEU A 5 14.38 -0.81 -9.64
C LEU A 5 15.49 -0.82 -8.59
N SER A 6 16.01 0.37 -8.24
CA SER A 6 16.96 0.49 -7.13
C SER A 6 16.32 0.02 -5.82
N VAL A 7 17.14 -0.40 -4.86
CA VAL A 7 16.67 -0.80 -3.52
C VAL A 7 15.80 0.29 -2.89
N GLY A 8 16.17 1.57 -3.06
CA GLY A 8 15.38 2.70 -2.59
C GLY A 8 14.02 2.82 -3.27
N GLN A 9 13.94 2.55 -4.58
CA GLN A 9 12.67 2.54 -5.31
C GLN A 9 11.78 1.38 -4.85
N GLN A 10 12.35 0.19 -4.66
CA GLN A 10 11.62 -0.97 -4.15
C GLN A 10 11.06 -0.73 -2.73
N SER A 11 11.87 -0.15 -1.84
CA SER A 11 11.44 0.18 -0.48
C SER A 11 10.30 1.19 -0.47
N LYS A 12 10.34 2.22 -1.33
CA LYS A 12 9.24 3.18 -1.47
C LYS A 12 7.95 2.54 -1.98
N ILE A 13 8.03 1.63 -2.95
CA ILE A 13 6.85 0.90 -3.45
C ILE A 13 6.25 0.04 -2.34
N LYS A 14 7.09 -0.70 -1.59
CA LYS A 14 6.64 -1.51 -0.46
C LYS A 14 5.96 -0.65 0.61
N MET A 15 6.58 0.47 1.00
CA MET A 15 6.01 1.38 1.99
C MET A 15 4.70 2.02 1.52
N GLY A 16 4.63 2.49 0.27
CA GLY A 16 3.41 3.06 -0.31
C GLY A 16 2.27 2.04 -0.40
N GLY A 17 2.60 0.77 -0.70
CA GLY A 17 1.65 -0.33 -0.66
C GLY A 17 1.10 -0.59 0.75
N LEU A 18 1.96 -0.65 1.76
CA LEU A 18 1.54 -0.88 3.15
C LEU A 18 0.65 0.26 3.67
N LEU A 19 1.03 1.51 3.41
CA LEU A 19 0.24 2.67 3.81
C LEU A 19 -1.11 2.71 3.10
N ALA A 20 -1.15 2.32 1.82
CA ALA A 20 -2.40 2.19 1.08
C ALA A 20 -3.32 1.12 1.68
N LEU A 21 -2.79 -0.05 2.05
CA LEU A 21 -3.56 -1.10 2.72
C LEU A 21 -4.14 -0.61 4.05
N GLN A 22 -3.34 0.11 4.83
CA GLN A 22 -3.79 0.69 6.10
C GLN A 22 -4.91 1.71 5.86
N GLU A 23 -4.78 2.61 4.88
CA GLU A 23 -5.81 3.60 4.57
C GLU A 23 -7.14 2.99 4.07
N ILE A 24 -7.12 1.88 3.32
CA ILE A 24 -8.37 1.26 2.82
C ILE A 24 -9.05 0.37 3.87
N LEU A 25 -8.33 -0.06 4.91
CA LEU A 25 -8.89 -0.84 6.02
C LEU A 25 -9.35 0.03 7.18
N SER A 26 -8.63 1.11 7.46
CA SER A 26 -8.97 2.07 8.51
C SER A 26 -10.17 2.93 8.08
N HIS A 27 -11.37 2.47 8.43
CA HIS A 27 -12.59 3.26 8.29
C HIS A 27 -12.58 4.38 9.35
N SER A 28 -12.13 5.56 8.94
CA SER A 28 -12.29 6.89 9.55
C SER A 28 -11.90 7.15 11.01
N ASN A 29 -11.58 6.18 11.87
CA ASN A 29 -11.17 6.46 13.27
C ASN A 29 -10.46 5.30 14.00
N ALA A 30 -10.07 4.24 13.27
CA ALA A 30 -9.36 3.14 13.90
C ALA A 30 -7.89 3.52 14.15
N LYS A 31 -7.44 3.38 15.41
CA LYS A 31 -6.01 3.35 15.79
C LYS A 31 -5.26 2.57 14.71
N GLY A 32 -4.25 3.20 14.10
CA GLY A 32 -3.52 2.59 13.00
C GLY A 32 -3.01 1.20 13.37
N ILE A 33 -3.13 0.24 12.44
CA ILE A 33 -2.65 -1.12 12.63
C ILE A 33 -1.12 -1.07 12.73
N SER A 34 -0.58 -1.26 13.94
CA SER A 34 0.85 -1.17 14.22
C SER A 34 1.61 -2.46 13.90
N ASN A 35 0.90 -3.57 13.66
CA ASN A 35 1.47 -4.87 13.32
C ASN A 35 1.26 -5.20 11.84
N ILE A 36 2.35 -5.38 11.10
CA ILE A 36 2.30 -5.68 9.65
C ILE A 36 1.61 -7.02 9.33
N ILE A 37 1.73 -8.01 10.22
CA ILE A 37 1.10 -9.32 10.07
C ILE A 37 -0.42 -9.17 10.21
N GLU A 38 -0.86 -8.40 11.20
CA GLU A 38 -2.27 -8.07 11.41
C GLU A 38 -2.84 -7.32 10.20
N LEU A 39 -2.12 -6.32 9.68
CA LEU A 39 -2.52 -5.57 8.49
C LEU A 39 -2.73 -6.48 7.27
N VAL A 40 -1.76 -7.36 7.00
CA VAL A 40 -1.82 -8.33 5.90
C VAL A 40 -2.96 -9.33 6.09
N THR A 41 -3.14 -9.81 7.32
CA THR A 41 -4.18 -10.80 7.66
C THR A 41 -5.56 -10.20 7.51
N LEU A 42 -5.79 -9.01 8.07
CA LEU A 42 -7.05 -8.29 7.96
C LEU A 42 -7.36 -7.96 6.49
N THR A 43 -6.36 -7.52 5.73
CA THR A 43 -6.52 -7.28 4.29
C THR A 43 -7.03 -8.54 3.57
N LYS A 44 -6.43 -9.70 3.84
CA LYS A 44 -6.86 -10.97 3.24
C LYS A 44 -8.25 -11.38 3.73
N GLN A 45 -8.61 -11.14 4.98
CA GLN A 45 -9.93 -11.45 5.51
C GLN A 45 -11.02 -10.57 4.87
N THR A 46 -10.77 -9.26 4.76
CA THR A 46 -11.74 -8.29 4.21
C THR A 46 -12.01 -8.52 2.72
N TYR A 47 -10.98 -8.80 1.93
CA TYR A 47 -11.10 -8.92 0.46
C TYR A 47 -11.03 -10.38 -0.05
N GLY A 48 -10.75 -11.35 0.81
CA GLY A 48 -10.47 -12.75 0.47
C GLY A 48 -9.10 -12.98 -0.18
N SER A 49 -8.61 -12.04 -1.00
CA SER A 49 -7.30 -12.09 -1.66
C SER A 49 -6.84 -10.69 -2.06
N PHE A 50 -5.52 -10.45 -2.09
CA PHE A 50 -4.95 -9.18 -2.57
C PHE A 50 -5.33 -8.85 -4.02
N LYS A 51 -5.58 -9.87 -4.86
CA LYS A 51 -6.03 -9.67 -6.26
C LYS A 51 -7.44 -9.09 -6.35
N LYS A 52 -8.23 -9.21 -5.29
CA LYS A 52 -9.62 -8.73 -5.23
C LYS A 52 -9.72 -7.31 -4.69
N ILE A 53 -8.61 -6.70 -4.28
CA ILE A 53 -8.60 -5.29 -3.85
C ILE A 53 -8.87 -4.42 -5.07
N PRO A 54 -9.93 -3.59 -5.06
CA PRO A 54 -10.22 -2.73 -6.19
C PRO A 54 -9.06 -1.76 -6.47
N PHE A 55 -8.56 -1.77 -7.71
CA PHE A 55 -7.49 -0.87 -8.13
C PHE A 55 -7.89 0.61 -7.94
N SER A 56 -9.17 0.93 -8.15
CA SER A 56 -9.74 2.26 -7.92
C SER A 56 -9.66 2.72 -6.46
N GLN A 57 -9.63 1.81 -5.49
CA GLN A 57 -9.45 2.13 -4.08
C GLN A 57 -7.97 2.20 -3.69
N LEU A 58 -7.15 1.32 -4.26
CA LEU A 58 -5.73 1.21 -3.92
C LEU A 58 -4.86 2.29 -4.58
N MET A 59 -5.06 2.53 -5.89
CA MET A 59 -4.20 3.38 -6.70
C MET A 59 -4.17 4.86 -6.26
N PRO A 60 -5.30 5.48 -5.86
CA PRO A 60 -5.27 6.84 -5.32
C PRO A 60 -4.38 6.96 -4.07
N LYS A 61 -4.30 5.90 -3.25
CA LYS A 61 -3.49 5.89 -2.04
C LYS A 61 -2.01 5.68 -2.35
N ILE A 62 -1.68 4.75 -3.24
CA ILE A 62 -0.30 4.54 -3.71
C ILE A 62 0.24 5.79 -4.43
N SER A 63 -0.60 6.47 -5.21
CA SER A 63 -0.20 7.65 -5.99
C SER A 63 0.23 8.84 -5.15
N LYS A 64 -0.18 8.93 -3.88
CA LYS A 64 0.31 9.95 -2.95
C LYS A 64 1.82 9.83 -2.69
N PHE A 65 2.38 8.63 -2.89
CA PHE A 65 3.80 8.34 -2.69
C PHE A 65 4.62 8.41 -3.98
N LYS A 66 4.05 8.98 -5.06
CA LYS A 66 4.78 9.21 -6.32
C LYS A 66 6.10 9.93 -6.03
N PHE A 67 7.12 9.54 -6.80
CA PHE A 67 8.39 10.24 -6.81
C PHE A 67 8.12 11.70 -7.10
N ARG A 68 8.44 12.57 -6.14
CA ARG A 68 8.54 14.00 -6.41
C ARG A 68 9.61 14.12 -7.49
N ASP A 69 9.25 14.59 -8.68
CA ASP A 69 10.25 15.05 -9.64
C ASP A 69 11.05 16.14 -8.90
N ARG A 70 12.33 15.85 -8.66
CA ARG A 70 13.28 16.88 -8.32
C ARG A 70 13.67 17.52 -9.66
N SER A 71 12.79 18.41 -10.12
CA SER A 71 13.18 19.45 -11.07
C SER A 71 14.15 20.40 -10.37
#